data_AF-A0A7X7Q8A0-F1
#
_entry.id   AF-A0A7X7Q8A0-F1
#
_cell.length_a   1.000
_cell.length_b   1.000
_cell.length_c   1.000
_cell.angle_alpha   90.00
_cell.angle_beta   90.00
_cell.angle_gamma   90.00
#
_symmetry.space_group_name_H-M   'P 1'
#
loop_
_entity.id
_entity.type
_entity.pdbx_description
1 polymer ?
#
loop_
_entity_poly.entity_id
_entity_poly.type
_entity_poly.pdbx_seq_one_letter_code
_entity_poly.pdbx_strand_id
1 'polypeptide(L)'
;MSTLMAFDTSYLYFRAYFGVPTTFVSPDGHPVNAVRGTCDFISRLVAQYSPDVVACAWDDAWRPDWRVGLVPSYKTHRLDEHGEETVEEDLSRQVPWIREVLEAVGLPIVGAADHEADDVLASLATQHDGTSLVVTGDRDLFQLADEHTSIVYVARSVANHELVTPEVLATKYGLAPGRYVDFSVLRGDPSDGLPGVKGIGEKTAAALVAQFPSLEAMVEAAEDPTSALKPAVRRNLLADPGYLAAA
;
A
#
# COMPACT_ATOMS: atom_id res chain seq x y z
N MET A 1 -5.95 -8.75 -24.29
CA MET A 1 -4.74 -8.51 -23.48
C MET A 1 -4.88 -9.33 -22.22
N SER A 2 -3.80 -9.91 -21.72
CA SER A 2 -3.84 -10.79 -20.53
C SER A 2 -4.14 -9.95 -19.28
N THR A 3 -4.90 -10.50 -18.34
CA THR A 3 -5.17 -9.85 -17.04
C THR A 3 -4.31 -10.48 -15.95
N LEU A 4 -3.48 -9.68 -15.29
CA LEU A 4 -2.79 -10.03 -14.05
C LEU A 4 -3.66 -9.66 -12.85
N MET A 5 -3.77 -10.56 -11.88
CA MET A 5 -4.24 -10.22 -10.54
C MET A 5 -3.13 -10.51 -9.52
N ALA A 6 -2.63 -9.44 -8.90
CA ALA A 6 -1.55 -9.51 -7.92
C ALA A 6 -2.11 -9.21 -6.52
N PHE A 7 -1.86 -10.10 -5.56
CA PHE A 7 -2.38 -10.03 -4.22
C PHE A 7 -1.33 -9.53 -3.23
N ASP A 8 -1.67 -8.49 -2.48
CA ASP A 8 -0.98 -8.10 -1.25
C ASP A 8 -1.28 -9.16 -0.17
N THR A 9 -0.42 -10.18 -0.10
CA THR A 9 -0.70 -11.36 0.72
C THR A 9 -0.70 -11.00 2.21
N SER A 10 0.19 -10.08 2.60
CA SER A 10 0.33 -9.58 3.96
C SER A 10 -0.92 -8.88 4.43
N TYR A 11 -1.40 -7.91 3.63
CA TYR A 11 -2.65 -7.25 3.93
C TYR A 11 -3.81 -8.24 4.05
N LEU A 12 -3.89 -9.21 3.15
CA LEU A 12 -4.98 -10.20 3.15
C LEU A 12 -4.97 -11.10 4.39
N TYR A 13 -3.81 -11.59 4.83
CA TYR A 13 -3.76 -12.44 6.02
C TYR A 13 -4.01 -11.67 7.31
N PHE A 14 -3.55 -10.42 7.43
CA PHE A 14 -3.88 -9.58 8.58
C PHE A 14 -5.39 -9.30 8.61
N ARG A 15 -5.96 -8.99 7.45
CA ARG A 15 -7.40 -8.81 7.31
C ARG A 15 -8.18 -10.07 7.69
N ALA A 16 -7.72 -11.24 7.26
CA ALA A 16 -8.33 -12.52 7.58
C ALA A 16 -8.23 -12.80 9.09
N TYR A 17 -7.07 -12.56 9.69
CA TYR A 17 -6.82 -12.74 11.12
C TYR A 17 -7.79 -11.92 11.99
N PHE A 18 -7.97 -10.63 11.68
CA PHE A 18 -8.88 -9.77 12.45
C PHE A 18 -10.36 -9.89 12.04
N GLY A 19 -10.63 -10.38 10.83
CA GLY A 19 -11.99 -10.40 10.25
C GLY A 19 -12.70 -11.75 10.31
N VAL A 20 -11.98 -12.86 10.48
CA VAL A 20 -12.51 -14.23 10.48
C VAL A 20 -12.51 -14.79 11.91
N PRO A 21 -13.61 -15.44 12.36
CA PRO A 21 -13.68 -16.02 13.70
C PRO A 21 -12.56 -17.03 14.00
N THR A 22 -11.96 -16.93 15.18
CA THR A 22 -10.95 -17.87 15.69
C THR A 22 -11.51 -19.24 16.09
N THR A 23 -12.82 -19.46 15.93
CA THR A 23 -13.46 -20.77 16.13
C THR A 23 -13.08 -21.78 15.05
N PHE A 24 -12.49 -21.33 13.94
CA PHE A 24 -11.85 -22.23 12.98
C PHE A 24 -10.48 -22.63 13.51
N VAL A 25 -10.37 -23.91 13.87
CA VAL A 25 -9.16 -24.49 14.46
C VAL A 25 -8.67 -25.70 13.66
N SER A 26 -7.36 -25.94 13.71
CA SER A 26 -6.71 -27.16 13.23
C SER A 26 -7.07 -28.37 14.11
N PRO A 27 -6.75 -29.62 13.68
CA PRO A 27 -7.01 -30.82 14.46
C PRO A 27 -6.35 -30.86 15.85
N ASP A 28 -5.21 -30.17 16.01
CA ASP A 28 -4.49 -29.98 17.27
C ASP A 28 -4.94 -28.74 18.06
N GLY A 29 -5.96 -28.02 17.58
CA GLY A 29 -6.68 -26.99 18.33
C GLY A 29 -6.15 -25.56 18.16
N HIS A 30 -5.21 -25.32 17.25
CA HIS A 30 -4.69 -23.98 16.97
C HIS A 30 -5.60 -23.20 16.00
N PRO A 31 -5.81 -21.88 16.20
CA PRO A 31 -6.56 -21.07 15.25
C PRO A 31 -5.97 -21.13 13.83
N VAL A 32 -6.84 -21.23 12.82
CA VAL A 32 -6.50 -21.22 11.38
C VAL A 32 -7.35 -20.21 10.60
N ASN A 33 -7.86 -19.19 11.29
CA ASN A 33 -8.75 -18.18 10.75
C ASN A 33 -8.09 -17.31 9.67
N ALA A 34 -6.80 -16.98 9.82
CA ALA A 34 -6.03 -16.26 8.80
C ALA A 34 -5.79 -17.14 7.57
N VAL A 35 -5.39 -18.41 7.77
CA VAL A 35 -5.20 -19.39 6.68
C VAL A 35 -6.47 -19.52 5.84
N ARG A 36 -7.60 -19.79 6.51
CA ARG A 36 -8.90 -19.93 5.85
C ARG A 36 -9.32 -18.65 5.15
N GLY A 37 -9.27 -17.51 5.84
CA GLY A 37 -9.74 -16.24 5.29
C GLY A 37 -8.94 -15.81 4.07
N THR A 38 -7.62 -15.95 4.09
CA THR A 38 -6.77 -15.64 2.92
C THR A 38 -7.16 -16.49 1.70
N CYS A 39 -7.33 -17.81 1.90
CA CYS A 39 -7.78 -18.70 0.83
C CYS A 39 -9.17 -18.32 0.30
N ASP A 40 -10.12 -18.03 1.20
CA ASP A 40 -11.48 -17.63 0.84
C ASP A 40 -11.49 -16.30 0.05
N PHE A 41 -10.65 -15.33 0.44
CA PHE A 41 -10.53 -14.05 -0.26
C PHE A 41 -9.94 -14.20 -1.66
N ILE A 42 -8.82 -14.91 -1.80
CA ILE A 42 -8.18 -15.17 -3.10
C ILE A 42 -9.15 -15.93 -4.01
N SER A 43 -9.71 -17.04 -3.53
CA SER A 43 -10.67 -17.87 -4.28
C SER A 43 -11.84 -17.04 -4.81
N ARG A 44 -12.43 -16.19 -3.95
CA ARG A 44 -13.53 -15.33 -4.33
C ARG A 44 -13.15 -14.35 -5.43
N LEU A 45 -12.02 -13.67 -5.28
CA LEU A 45 -11.59 -12.64 -6.23
C LEU A 45 -11.18 -13.25 -7.57
N VAL A 46 -10.47 -14.38 -7.56
CA VAL A 46 -10.16 -15.16 -8.76
C VAL A 46 -11.45 -15.61 -9.46
N ALA A 47 -12.43 -16.13 -8.72
CA ALA A 47 -13.71 -16.54 -9.31
C ALA A 47 -14.51 -15.36 -9.90
N GLN A 48 -14.46 -14.19 -9.25
CA GLN A 48 -15.17 -12.99 -9.69
C GLN A 48 -14.54 -12.37 -10.95
N TYR A 49 -13.21 -12.29 -11.00
CA TYR A 49 -12.49 -11.56 -12.04
C TYR A 49 -11.93 -12.45 -13.15
N SER A 50 -11.80 -13.76 -12.92
CA SER A 50 -11.25 -14.73 -13.86
C SER A 50 -9.95 -14.26 -14.54
N PRO A 51 -8.90 -13.89 -13.76
CA PRO A 51 -7.64 -13.41 -14.32
C PRO A 51 -6.90 -14.53 -15.07
N ASP A 52 -6.07 -14.14 -16.05
CA ASP A 52 -5.22 -15.06 -16.81
C ASP A 52 -3.95 -15.44 -16.03
N VAL A 53 -3.45 -14.52 -15.20
CA VAL A 53 -2.23 -14.65 -14.41
C VAL A 53 -2.50 -14.22 -12.98
N VAL A 54 -1.98 -14.96 -12.01
CA VAL A 54 -2.09 -14.65 -10.57
C VAL A 54 -0.72 -14.65 -9.93
N ALA A 55 -0.48 -13.72 -9.01
CA ALA A 55 0.70 -13.71 -8.15
C ALA A 55 0.33 -13.28 -6.72
N CYS A 56 0.99 -13.88 -5.73
CA CYS A 56 0.92 -13.51 -4.32
C CYS A 56 2.22 -12.77 -3.95
N ALA A 57 2.14 -11.44 -3.81
CA ALA A 57 3.28 -10.63 -3.39
C ALA A 57 3.56 -10.86 -1.90
N TRP A 58 4.83 -10.88 -1.53
CA TRP A 58 5.31 -11.25 -0.21
C TRP A 58 6.31 -10.22 0.31
N ASP A 59 6.23 -9.91 1.60
CA ASP A 59 7.22 -9.09 2.29
C ASP A 59 8.44 -9.94 2.65
N ASP A 60 9.51 -9.83 1.86
CA ASP A 60 10.82 -10.35 2.25
C ASP A 60 11.52 -9.38 3.22
N ALA A 61 11.19 -8.09 3.14
CA ALA A 61 11.53 -7.09 4.15
C ALA A 61 10.36 -6.10 4.34
N TRP A 62 9.49 -6.36 5.32
CA TRP A 62 8.30 -5.52 5.62
C TRP A 62 8.62 -4.06 6.02
N ARG A 63 9.87 -3.82 6.44
CA ARG A 63 10.43 -2.52 6.82
C ARG A 63 11.89 -2.41 6.39
N PRO A 64 12.18 -2.16 5.10
CA PRO A 64 13.54 -2.14 4.57
C PRO A 64 14.42 -1.04 5.16
N ASP A 65 15.68 -1.37 5.44
CA ASP A 65 16.65 -0.42 6.01
C ASP A 65 16.85 0.83 5.14
N TRP A 66 16.72 0.70 3.82
CA TRP A 66 16.85 1.84 2.92
C TRP A 66 15.70 2.85 3.08
N ARG A 67 14.46 2.41 3.34
CA ARG A 67 13.35 3.31 3.68
C ARG A 67 13.56 3.97 5.03
N VAL A 68 14.05 3.21 6.01
CA VAL A 68 14.37 3.73 7.35
C VAL A 68 15.50 4.76 7.29
N GLY A 69 16.49 4.56 6.41
CA GLY A 69 17.58 5.50 6.16
C GLY A 69 17.09 6.83 5.55
N LEU A 70 16.02 6.80 4.76
CA LEU A 70 15.37 7.98 4.20
C LEU A 70 14.48 8.70 5.24
N VAL A 71 13.62 7.94 5.93
CA VAL A 71 12.68 8.47 6.93
C VAL A 71 12.74 7.61 8.20
N PRO A 72 13.51 8.02 9.24
CA PRO A 72 13.71 7.19 10.43
C PRO A 72 12.44 6.84 11.22
N SER A 73 11.36 7.62 11.09
CA SER A 73 10.08 7.34 11.73
C SER A 73 9.28 6.23 11.05
N TYR A 74 9.67 5.81 9.84
CA TYR A 74 8.97 4.83 9.04
C TYR A 74 8.70 3.53 9.80
N LYS A 75 7.42 3.14 9.89
CA LYS A 75 6.86 1.95 10.55
C LYS A 75 7.33 1.69 12.00
N THR A 76 7.93 2.69 12.67
CA THR A 76 8.50 2.54 14.02
C THR A 76 7.50 2.15 15.10
N HIS A 77 6.24 2.58 14.97
CA HIS A 77 5.18 2.25 15.93
C HIS A 77 4.66 0.81 15.80
N ARG A 78 5.11 0.06 14.77
CA ARG A 78 4.82 -1.37 14.60
C ARG A 78 5.93 -2.26 15.17
N LEU A 79 7.01 -1.67 15.70
CA LEU A 79 8.13 -2.41 16.28
C LEU A 79 7.85 -2.84 17.72
N ASP A 80 8.27 -4.06 18.04
CA ASP A 80 8.35 -4.53 19.43
C ASP A 80 9.62 -4.02 20.14
N GLU A 81 9.87 -4.49 21.36
CA GLU A 81 11.05 -4.10 22.15
C GLU A 81 12.39 -4.61 21.58
N HIS A 82 12.35 -5.53 20.63
CA HIS A 82 13.50 -6.12 19.95
C HIS A 82 13.75 -5.52 18.56
N GLY A 83 12.85 -4.65 18.08
CA GLY A 83 12.95 -4.06 16.74
C GLY A 83 12.39 -4.97 15.65
N GLU A 84 11.57 -5.96 16.01
CA GLU A 84 10.84 -6.84 15.09
C GLU A 84 9.39 -6.35 14.91
N GLU A 85 8.70 -6.84 13.88
CA GLU A 85 7.27 -6.52 13.70
C GLU A 85 6.44 -7.07 14.87
N THR A 86 5.60 -6.23 15.46
CA THR A 86 4.64 -6.65 16.49
C THR A 86 3.52 -7.45 15.83
N VAL A 87 3.62 -8.77 15.88
CA VAL A 87 2.62 -9.71 15.34
C VAL A 87 2.12 -10.63 16.45
N GLU A 88 0.81 -10.87 16.52
CA GLU A 88 0.26 -11.82 17.50
C GLU A 88 0.80 -13.24 17.28
N GLU A 89 1.14 -13.94 18.36
CA GLU A 89 1.75 -15.27 18.31
C GLU A 89 0.96 -16.28 17.45
N ASP A 90 -0.38 -16.22 17.52
CA ASP A 90 -1.26 -17.07 16.73
C ASP A 90 -1.28 -16.72 15.25
N LEU A 91 -1.01 -15.46 14.88
CA LEU A 91 -0.83 -15.08 13.48
C LEU A 91 0.55 -15.52 12.99
N SER A 92 1.60 -15.33 13.79
CA SER A 92 2.97 -15.78 13.46
C SER A 92 3.04 -17.28 13.16
N ARG A 93 2.20 -18.11 13.82
CA ARG A 93 2.05 -19.54 13.51
C ARG A 93 1.36 -19.80 12.16
N GLN A 94 0.41 -18.96 11.79
CA GLN A 94 -0.41 -19.14 10.59
C GLN A 94 0.27 -18.67 9.31
N VAL A 95 1.21 -17.72 9.38
CA VAL A 95 1.94 -17.21 8.20
C VAL A 95 2.69 -18.32 7.43
N PRO A 96 3.48 -19.21 8.09
CA PRO A 96 4.06 -20.36 7.42
C PRO A 96 3.03 -21.29 6.78
N TRP A 97 1.89 -21.54 7.44
CA TRP A 97 0.83 -22.39 6.88
C TRP A 97 0.14 -21.75 5.67
N ILE A 98 -0.05 -20.43 5.67
CA ILE A 98 -0.55 -19.70 4.50
C ILE A 98 0.39 -19.94 3.33
N ARG A 99 1.71 -19.78 3.55
CA ARG A 99 2.72 -20.01 2.52
C ARG A 99 2.66 -21.44 1.97
N GLU A 100 2.64 -22.45 2.85
CA GLU A 100 2.54 -23.87 2.47
C GLU A 100 1.28 -24.16 1.64
N VAL A 101 0.14 -23.60 2.03
CA VAL A 101 -1.12 -23.79 1.31
C VAL A 101 -1.06 -23.15 -0.08
N LEU A 102 -0.59 -21.90 -0.18
CA LEU A 102 -0.45 -21.20 -1.46
C LEU A 102 0.48 -21.96 -2.43
N GLU A 103 1.63 -22.44 -1.93
CA GLU A 103 2.56 -23.27 -2.70
C GLU A 103 1.91 -24.60 -3.14
N ALA A 104 1.18 -25.27 -2.25
CA ALA A 104 0.54 -26.55 -2.53
C ALA A 104 -0.56 -26.47 -3.60
N VAL A 105 -1.28 -25.34 -3.68
CA VAL A 105 -2.29 -25.11 -4.73
C VAL A 105 -1.67 -24.55 -6.02
N GLY A 106 -0.36 -24.30 -6.05
CA GLY A 106 0.36 -23.81 -7.21
C GLY A 106 0.23 -22.30 -7.47
N LEU A 107 -0.09 -21.51 -6.44
CA LEU A 107 -0.09 -20.05 -6.55
C LEU A 107 1.34 -19.50 -6.42
N PRO A 108 1.84 -18.73 -7.40
CA PRO A 108 3.18 -18.15 -7.33
C PRO A 108 3.30 -17.17 -6.16
N ILE A 109 4.27 -17.39 -5.28
CA ILE A 109 4.65 -16.45 -4.23
C ILE A 109 5.89 -15.70 -4.70
N VAL A 110 5.80 -14.38 -4.76
CA VAL A 110 6.86 -13.52 -5.28
C VAL A 110 7.30 -12.57 -4.17
N GLY A 111 8.58 -12.65 -3.81
CA GLY A 111 9.26 -11.73 -2.90
C GLY A 111 10.49 -11.16 -3.58
N ALA A 112 11.00 -10.05 -3.03
CA ALA A 112 12.27 -9.47 -3.45
C ALA A 112 13.06 -9.08 -2.20
N ALA A 113 14.31 -9.56 -2.10
CA ALA A 113 15.18 -9.25 -0.98
C ALA A 113 15.28 -7.73 -0.77
N ASP A 114 15.24 -7.30 0.50
CA ASP A 114 15.28 -5.90 0.93
C ASP A 114 14.09 -5.04 0.44
N HIS A 115 12.97 -5.65 0.03
CA HIS A 115 11.78 -4.95 -0.46
C HIS A 115 10.48 -5.49 0.17
N GLU A 116 9.44 -4.65 0.08
CA GLU A 116 8.10 -4.93 0.58
C GLU A 116 7.23 -5.61 -0.48
N ALA A 117 6.10 -6.17 -0.07
CA ALA A 117 5.06 -6.64 -0.98
C ALA A 117 4.61 -5.52 -1.93
N ASP A 118 4.56 -4.28 -1.45
CA ASP A 118 4.22 -3.08 -2.22
C ASP A 118 5.14 -2.88 -3.44
N ASP A 119 6.45 -3.09 -3.26
CA ASP A 119 7.45 -2.97 -4.32
C ASP A 119 7.31 -4.09 -5.36
N VAL A 120 7.00 -5.29 -4.89
CA VAL A 120 6.73 -6.45 -5.74
C VAL A 120 5.45 -6.22 -6.56
N LEU A 121 4.39 -5.71 -5.94
CA LEU A 121 3.12 -5.39 -6.60
C LEU A 121 3.30 -4.32 -7.67
N ALA A 122 4.02 -3.24 -7.34
CA ALA A 122 4.37 -2.20 -8.30
C ALA A 122 5.16 -2.78 -9.47
N SER A 123 6.21 -3.57 -9.20
CA SER A 123 7.05 -4.17 -10.22
C SER A 123 6.27 -5.10 -11.15
N LEU A 124 5.42 -5.98 -10.59
CA LEU A 124 4.58 -6.89 -11.38
C LEU A 124 3.57 -6.13 -12.24
N ALA A 125 2.89 -5.14 -11.67
CA ALA A 125 1.89 -4.35 -12.39
C ALA A 125 2.52 -3.55 -13.55
N THR A 126 3.67 -2.93 -13.33
CA THR A 126 4.38 -2.12 -14.35
C THR A 126 5.00 -2.97 -15.46
N GLN A 127 5.48 -4.18 -15.16
CA GLN A 127 6.13 -5.05 -16.15
C GLN A 127 5.16 -5.90 -16.98
N HIS A 128 3.88 -5.98 -16.56
CA HIS A 128 2.89 -6.79 -17.24
C HIS A 128 2.39 -6.13 -18.53
N ASP A 129 2.51 -6.85 -19.66
CA ASP A 129 2.02 -6.39 -20.98
C ASP A 129 0.51 -6.68 -21.14
N GLY A 130 -0.30 -6.01 -20.30
CA GLY A 130 -1.74 -6.18 -20.25
C GLY A 130 -2.40 -5.32 -19.17
N THR A 131 -3.52 -5.78 -18.64
CA THR A 131 -4.21 -5.09 -17.54
C THR A 131 -3.91 -5.74 -16.21
N SER A 132 -3.73 -4.93 -15.17
CA SER A 132 -3.34 -5.35 -13.84
C SER A 132 -4.41 -4.99 -12.80
N LEU A 133 -4.72 -5.95 -11.93
CA LEU A 133 -5.57 -5.79 -10.76
C LEU A 133 -4.74 -6.02 -9.51
N VAL A 134 -4.41 -4.95 -8.79
CA VAL A 134 -3.66 -5.02 -7.53
C VAL A 134 -4.67 -5.11 -6.39
N VAL A 135 -4.66 -6.21 -5.64
CA VAL A 135 -5.58 -6.44 -4.53
C VAL A 135 -4.89 -6.09 -3.23
N THR A 136 -5.33 -5.00 -2.60
CA THR A 136 -4.83 -4.55 -1.31
C THR A 136 -5.92 -3.74 -0.59
N GLY A 137 -5.75 -3.46 0.69
CA GLY A 137 -6.46 -2.34 1.32
C GLY A 137 -5.52 -1.26 1.83
N ASP A 138 -4.27 -1.26 1.39
CA ASP A 138 -3.39 -0.12 1.52
C ASP A 138 -3.74 0.96 0.49
N ARG A 139 -3.74 2.21 0.93
CA ARG A 139 -3.99 3.36 0.04
C ARG A 139 -2.71 3.81 -0.66
N ASP A 140 -1.53 3.43 -0.19
CA ASP A 140 -0.29 3.81 -0.83
C ASP A 140 -0.20 3.23 -2.24
N LEU A 141 -0.77 2.05 -2.49
CA LEU A 141 -0.86 1.47 -3.83
C LEU A 141 -1.87 2.17 -4.76
N PHE A 142 -2.62 3.17 -4.30
CA PHE A 142 -3.41 4.03 -5.20
C PHE A 142 -2.51 4.78 -6.20
N GLN A 143 -1.23 4.96 -5.88
CA GLN A 143 -0.25 5.53 -6.81
C GLN A 143 -0.08 4.72 -8.09
N LEU A 144 -0.38 3.41 -8.06
CA LEU A 144 -0.28 2.52 -9.22
C LEU A 144 -1.47 2.63 -10.17
N ALA A 145 -2.56 3.31 -9.79
CA ALA A 145 -3.75 3.38 -10.62
C ALA A 145 -3.51 4.24 -11.88
N ASP A 146 -3.65 3.62 -13.05
CA ASP A 146 -3.49 4.24 -14.36
C ASP A 146 -4.46 3.62 -15.41
N GLU A 147 -4.19 3.80 -16.70
CA GLU A 147 -5.03 3.26 -17.79
C GLU A 147 -5.06 1.72 -17.82
N HIS A 148 -4.03 1.06 -17.30
CA HIS A 148 -3.86 -0.40 -17.37
C HIS A 148 -3.93 -1.08 -16.00
N THR A 149 -3.80 -0.32 -14.91
CA THR A 149 -3.76 -0.84 -13.54
C THR A 149 -4.91 -0.27 -12.72
N SER A 150 -5.67 -1.14 -12.08
CA SER A 150 -6.72 -0.77 -11.11
C SER A 150 -6.48 -1.43 -9.77
N ILE A 151 -6.88 -0.77 -8.69
CA ILE A 151 -6.73 -1.29 -7.33
C ILE A 151 -8.05 -1.90 -6.87
N VAL A 152 -8.05 -3.20 -6.60
CA VAL A 152 -9.15 -3.90 -5.95
C VAL A 152 -9.04 -3.62 -4.45
N TYR A 153 -9.64 -2.50 -4.01
CA TYR A 153 -9.48 -1.96 -2.67
C TYR A 153 -10.38 -2.68 -1.65
N VAL A 154 -9.78 -3.59 -0.88
CA VAL A 154 -10.49 -4.53 0.01
C VAL A 154 -10.58 -4.08 1.47
N ALA A 155 -10.18 -2.85 1.81
CA ALA A 155 -10.08 -2.40 3.21
C ALA A 155 -11.39 -2.47 4.01
N ARG A 156 -12.54 -2.25 3.36
CA ARG A 156 -13.85 -2.35 4.01
C ARG A 156 -14.47 -3.72 3.85
N SER A 157 -14.44 -4.27 2.65
CA SER A 157 -15.06 -5.55 2.32
C SER A 157 -14.31 -6.18 1.16
N VAL A 158 -13.96 -7.46 1.25
CA VAL A 158 -13.52 -8.25 0.09
C VAL A 158 -14.71 -8.55 -0.82
N ALA A 159 -15.90 -8.68 -0.23
CA ALA A 159 -17.11 -9.04 -0.96
C ALA A 159 -17.68 -7.89 -1.80
N ASN A 160 -17.65 -6.68 -1.23
CA ASN A 160 -18.14 -5.44 -1.82
C ASN A 160 -16.99 -4.41 -1.85
N HIS A 161 -15.86 -4.81 -2.43
CA HIS A 161 -14.68 -3.95 -2.56
C HIS A 161 -14.95 -2.80 -3.55
N GLU A 162 -14.16 -1.73 -3.43
CA GLU A 162 -14.15 -0.63 -4.38
C GLU A 162 -13.09 -0.92 -5.45
N LEU A 163 -13.43 -0.82 -6.74
CA LEU A 163 -12.44 -0.83 -7.81
C LEU A 163 -11.95 0.60 -8.02
N VAL A 164 -10.73 0.89 -7.58
CA VAL A 164 -10.14 2.22 -7.63
C VAL A 164 -9.39 2.38 -8.94
N THR A 165 -9.89 3.29 -9.78
CA THR A 165 -9.30 3.72 -11.06
C THR A 165 -8.85 5.18 -10.95
N PRO A 166 -8.12 5.71 -11.94
CA PRO A 166 -7.79 7.14 -11.97
C PRO A 166 -9.00 8.06 -11.83
N GLU A 167 -10.15 7.71 -12.41
CA GLU A 167 -11.39 8.49 -12.32
C GLU A 167 -11.97 8.49 -10.91
N VAL A 168 -11.89 7.34 -10.21
CA VAL A 168 -12.31 7.22 -8.81
C VAL A 168 -11.43 8.11 -7.93
N LEU A 169 -10.11 8.08 -8.14
CA LEU A 169 -9.17 8.94 -7.41
C LEU A 169 -9.42 10.43 -7.70
N ALA A 170 -9.64 10.80 -8.95
CA ALA A 170 -9.95 12.18 -9.34
C ALA A 170 -11.25 12.66 -8.68
N THR A 171 -12.28 11.82 -8.64
CA THR A 171 -13.56 12.16 -8.00
C THR A 171 -13.43 12.30 -6.49
N LYS A 172 -12.65 11.41 -5.85
CA LYS A 172 -12.54 11.32 -4.39
C LYS A 172 -11.58 12.35 -3.79
N TYR A 173 -10.46 12.60 -4.47
CA TYR A 173 -9.37 13.44 -3.96
C TYR A 173 -9.18 14.75 -4.75
N GLY A 174 -9.80 14.90 -5.92
CA GLY A 174 -9.61 16.07 -6.77
C GLY A 174 -8.23 16.14 -7.41
N LEU A 175 -7.57 14.99 -7.59
CA LEU A 175 -6.20 14.88 -8.09
C LEU A 175 -6.19 14.42 -9.56
N ALA A 176 -5.21 14.87 -10.32
CA ALA A 176 -4.95 14.30 -11.63
C ALA A 176 -4.41 12.86 -11.50
N PRO A 177 -4.61 11.99 -12.51
CA PRO A 177 -4.00 10.65 -12.56
C PRO A 177 -2.50 10.68 -12.26
N GLY A 178 -2.00 9.70 -11.52
CA GLY A 178 -0.58 9.59 -11.13
C GLY A 178 -0.12 10.58 -10.04
N ARG A 179 -0.97 11.49 -9.56
CA ARG A 179 -0.57 12.50 -8.55
C ARG A 179 -0.95 12.16 -7.11
N TYR A 180 -1.36 10.91 -6.86
CA TYR A 180 -1.70 10.46 -5.50
C TYR A 180 -0.49 10.42 -4.57
N VAL A 181 0.69 10.06 -5.11
CA VAL A 181 1.95 10.00 -4.33
C VAL A 181 2.32 11.35 -3.74
N ASP A 182 2.34 12.42 -4.54
CA ASP A 182 2.61 13.79 -4.06
C ASP A 182 1.63 14.22 -2.96
N PHE A 183 0.36 13.88 -3.14
CA PHE A 183 -0.68 14.14 -2.15
C PHE A 183 -0.43 13.39 -0.84
N SER A 184 -0.02 12.11 -0.91
CA SER A 184 0.30 11.28 0.25
C SER A 184 1.53 11.82 0.99
N VAL A 185 2.60 12.14 0.27
CA VAL A 185 3.83 12.73 0.80
C VAL A 185 3.54 14.01 1.59
N LEU A 186 2.75 14.92 1.02
CA LEU A 186 2.43 16.19 1.66
C LEU A 186 1.57 16.03 2.91
N ARG A 187 0.52 15.19 2.85
CA ARG A 187 -0.42 15.01 3.97
C ARG A 187 0.16 14.11 5.08
N GLY A 188 1.15 13.30 4.75
CA GLY A 188 1.71 12.25 5.62
C GLY A 188 0.86 10.99 5.64
N ASP A 189 1.44 9.89 6.13
CA ASP A 189 0.70 8.67 6.39
C ASP A 189 0.93 8.15 7.81
N PRO A 190 -0.04 8.34 8.73
CA PRO A 190 0.08 7.87 10.10
C PRO A 190 0.21 6.35 10.22
N SER A 191 -0.37 5.54 9.32
CA SER A 191 -0.25 4.07 9.42
C SER A 191 1.17 3.61 9.16
N ASP A 192 1.96 4.39 8.43
CA ASP A 192 3.36 4.11 8.13
C ASP A 192 4.32 5.00 8.91
N GLY A 193 3.81 5.84 9.81
CA GLY A 193 4.64 6.76 10.60
C GLY A 193 5.31 7.85 9.76
N LEU A 194 4.76 8.15 8.57
CA LEU A 194 5.20 9.23 7.70
C LEU A 194 4.54 10.53 8.17
N PRO A 195 5.32 11.53 8.65
CA PRO A 195 4.76 12.71 9.32
C PRO A 195 4.06 13.68 8.37
N GLY A 196 4.38 13.64 7.08
CA GLY A 196 3.96 14.66 6.13
C GLY A 196 4.60 16.01 6.37
N VAL A 197 4.21 17.00 5.56
CA VAL A 197 4.63 18.38 5.78
C VAL A 197 3.76 19.01 6.86
N LYS A 198 4.39 19.37 7.99
CA LYS A 198 3.68 19.93 9.15
C LYS A 198 2.78 21.11 8.77
N GLY A 199 1.49 20.98 9.07
CA GLY A 199 0.50 22.02 8.79
C GLY A 199 -0.04 22.03 7.36
N ILE A 200 0.33 21.03 6.53
CA ILE A 200 -0.30 20.75 5.24
C ILE A 200 -1.15 19.49 5.40
N GLY A 201 -2.45 19.68 5.65
CA GLY A 201 -3.41 18.57 5.65
C GLY A 201 -3.96 18.30 4.26
N GLU A 202 -4.81 17.28 4.14
CA GLU A 202 -5.46 16.81 2.90
C GLU A 202 -5.95 17.94 1.98
N LYS A 203 -6.70 18.92 2.50
CA LYS A 203 -7.22 20.04 1.68
C LYS A 203 -6.11 20.90 1.08
N THR A 204 -5.06 21.17 1.85
CA THR A 204 -3.94 22.00 1.39
C THR A 204 -3.04 21.21 0.45
N ALA A 205 -2.80 19.93 0.74
CA ALA A 205 -2.08 19.02 -0.14
C ALA A 205 -2.75 18.92 -1.52
N ALA A 206 -4.06 18.64 -1.58
CA ALA A 206 -4.78 18.56 -2.84
C ALA A 206 -4.74 19.88 -3.64
N ALA A 207 -4.88 21.02 -2.98
CA ALA A 207 -4.77 22.33 -3.64
C ALA A 207 -3.36 22.58 -4.21
N LEU A 208 -2.31 22.17 -3.51
CA LEU A 208 -0.93 22.30 -3.99
C LEU A 208 -0.65 21.37 -5.17
N VAL A 209 -1.06 20.11 -5.08
CA VAL A 209 -0.93 19.12 -6.17
C VAL A 209 -1.68 19.55 -7.43
N ALA A 210 -2.86 20.17 -7.28
CA ALA A 210 -3.59 20.74 -8.41
C ALA A 210 -2.91 21.99 -9.00
N GLN A 211 -2.19 22.76 -8.18
CA GLN A 211 -1.55 24.01 -8.61
C GLN A 211 -0.18 23.77 -9.29
N PHE A 212 0.57 22.76 -8.85
CA PHE A 212 1.95 22.53 -9.29
C PHE A 212 2.11 21.17 -9.98
N PRO A 213 2.96 21.10 -11.02
CA PRO A 213 3.12 19.87 -11.82
C PRO A 213 3.86 18.75 -11.07
N SER A 214 4.64 19.04 -10.03
CA SER A 214 5.37 18.06 -9.23
C SER A 214 5.71 18.62 -7.84
N LEU A 215 6.23 17.77 -6.93
CA LEU A 215 6.76 18.21 -5.63
C LEU A 215 7.94 19.17 -5.79
N GLU A 216 8.85 18.91 -6.73
CA GLU A 216 10.01 19.77 -7.00
C GLU A 216 9.56 21.18 -7.39
N ALA A 217 8.57 21.30 -8.28
CA ALA A 217 8.02 22.60 -8.66
C ALA A 217 7.35 23.34 -7.49
N MET A 218 6.78 22.61 -6.50
CA MET A 218 6.26 23.22 -5.27
C MET A 218 7.38 23.77 -4.40
N VAL A 219 8.49 23.04 -4.28
CA VAL A 219 9.66 23.45 -3.50
C VAL A 219 10.34 24.65 -4.17
N GLU A 220 10.59 24.61 -5.48
CA GLU A 220 11.14 25.74 -6.24
C GLU A 220 10.28 27.01 -6.07
N ALA A 221 8.96 26.87 -6.15
CA ALA A 221 8.05 27.99 -5.89
C ALA A 221 8.12 28.48 -4.44
N ALA A 222 8.36 27.59 -3.46
CA ALA A 222 8.53 27.97 -2.06
C ALA A 222 9.85 28.71 -1.82
N GLU A 223 10.89 28.44 -2.61
CA GLU A 223 12.16 29.16 -2.57
C GLU A 223 12.10 30.53 -3.27
N ASP A 224 11.28 30.68 -4.32
CA ASP A 224 11.10 31.96 -5.02
C ASP A 224 10.24 32.95 -4.21
N PRO A 225 10.81 34.05 -3.66
CA PRO A 225 10.08 35.01 -2.85
C PRO A 225 9.01 35.79 -3.62
N THR A 226 9.05 35.76 -4.96
CA THR A 226 8.07 36.42 -5.83
C THR A 226 6.85 35.55 -6.12
N SER A 227 6.90 34.25 -5.78
CA SER A 227 5.80 33.32 -6.02
C SER A 227 4.56 33.67 -5.19
N ALA A 228 3.38 33.33 -5.73
CA ALA A 228 2.09 33.62 -5.09
C ALA A 228 1.75 32.70 -3.89
N LEU A 229 2.71 31.89 -3.41
CA LEU A 229 2.49 31.01 -2.26
C LEU A 229 2.21 31.81 -0.99
N LYS A 230 1.20 31.38 -0.24
CA LYS A 230 0.86 31.97 1.06
C LYS A 230 2.08 31.83 2.00
N PRO A 231 2.42 32.86 2.81
CA PRO A 231 3.59 32.83 3.68
C PRO A 231 3.65 31.61 4.62
N ALA A 232 2.49 31.17 5.14
CA ALA A 232 2.43 29.99 6.00
C ALA A 232 2.75 28.68 5.25
N VAL A 233 2.26 28.54 4.01
CA VAL A 233 2.51 27.35 3.17
C VAL A 233 3.98 27.30 2.78
N ARG A 234 4.54 28.44 2.36
CA ARG A 234 5.97 28.59 2.06
C ARG A 234 6.83 28.13 3.24
N ARG A 235 6.59 28.70 4.43
CA ARG A 235 7.33 28.33 5.63
C ARG A 235 7.23 26.83 5.94
N ASN A 236 6.05 26.23 5.76
CA ASN A 236 5.84 24.81 6.06
C ASN A 236 6.57 23.90 5.06
N LEU A 237 6.53 24.21 3.75
CA LEU A 237 7.26 23.45 2.71
C LEU A 237 8.79 23.51 2.92
N LEU A 238 9.31 24.66 3.38
CA LEU A 238 10.74 24.84 3.65
C LEU A 238 11.17 24.40 5.06
N ALA A 239 10.25 23.92 5.90
CA ALA A 239 10.55 23.59 7.29
C ALA A 239 11.38 22.29 7.42
N ASP A 240 11.19 21.36 6.49
CA ASP A 240 11.89 20.07 6.45
C ASP A 240 12.20 19.68 5.00
N PRO A 241 13.24 20.28 4.40
CA PRO A 241 13.65 19.96 3.04
C PRO A 241 14.16 18.52 2.90
N GLY A 242 14.64 17.91 3.99
CA GLY A 242 15.12 16.53 3.98
C GLY A 242 13.99 15.54 3.75
N TYR A 243 12.84 15.73 4.40
CA TYR A 243 11.66 14.89 4.21
C TYR A 243 11.14 14.93 2.76
N LEU A 244 11.01 16.13 2.17
CA LEU A 244 10.54 16.26 0.79
C LEU A 244 11.54 15.77 -0.25
N ALA A 245 12.85 15.87 0.02
CA ALA A 245 13.89 15.35 -0.87
C ALA A 245 14.04 13.81 -0.78
N ALA A 246 13.50 13.20 0.28
CA ALA A 246 13.50 11.75 0.47
C ALA A 246 12.30 11.04 -0.19
N ALA A 247 11.30 11.82 -0.63
CA ALA A 247 10.14 11.36 -1.39
C ALA A 247 10.44 11.32 -2.89
#